data_AF-A0A347ADI5-F1
#
_entry.id   AF-A0A347ADI5-F1
#
_cell.length_a   1.000
_cell.length_b   1.000
_cell.length_c   1.000
_cell.angle_alpha   90.00
_cell.angle_beta   90.00
_cell.angle_gamma   90.00
#
_symmetry.space_group_name_H-M   'P 1'
#
loop_
_entity.id
_entity.type
_entity.pdbx_description
1 polymer ?
#
loop_
_entity_poly.entity_id
_entity_poly.type
_entity_poly.pdbx_seq_one_letter_code
_entity_poly.pdbx_strand_id
1 'polypeptide(L)'
;MSKTTEKSERAHIIKKLSKYRSHLKGNREDLLLKLTKYYEKDDSEKEQGIYTVKTDLKDIKNINYSNPYETYLAAQIKISEKLPPILNEHISMLEAGNDIDKTLESFEFEVYKVKKDIYSDMNEWKSIIDHIPDYRLFEIELNPKGPGDLLINELLWIKEYEERFENGSEDE
;
A
#
# COMPACT_ATOMS: atom_id res chain seq x y z
N MET A 1 30.85 -12.38 6.18
CA MET A 1 30.19 -11.49 7.16
C MET A 1 30.35 -12.05 8.57
N SER A 2 30.50 -11.21 9.60
CA SER A 2 30.58 -11.70 10.99
C SER A 2 29.17 -12.09 11.48
N LYS A 3 29.05 -13.19 12.25
CA LYS A 3 27.77 -13.61 12.87
C LYS A 3 27.12 -12.52 13.72
N THR A 4 27.90 -11.55 14.22
CA THR A 4 27.42 -10.42 15.02
C THR A 4 26.72 -9.37 14.15
N THR A 5 27.19 -9.18 12.92
CA THR A 5 26.64 -8.21 11.96
C THR A 5 25.27 -8.67 11.46
N GLU A 6 25.14 -9.95 11.11
CA GLU A 6 23.90 -10.55 10.62
C GLU A 6 22.79 -10.54 11.69
N LYS A 7 23.12 -10.81 12.96
CA LYS A 7 22.16 -10.70 14.07
C LYS A 7 21.68 -9.26 14.27
N SER A 8 22.57 -8.28 14.13
CA SER A 8 22.22 -6.87 14.25
C SER A 8 21.30 -6.43 13.11
N GLU A 9 21.58 -6.89 11.89
CA GLU A 9 20.78 -6.60 10.70
C GLU A 9 19.37 -7.19 10.81
N ARG A 10 19.27 -8.47 11.17
CA ARG A 10 18.01 -9.17 11.44
C ARG A 10 17.14 -8.42 12.46
N ALA A 11 17.72 -8.02 13.58
CA ALA A 11 17.02 -7.28 14.62
C ALA A 11 16.51 -5.91 14.11
N HIS A 12 17.29 -5.23 13.27
CA HIS A 12 16.89 -3.97 12.65
C HIS A 12 15.72 -4.14 11.67
N ILE A 13 15.75 -5.19 10.84
CA ILE A 13 14.68 -5.52 9.90
C ILE A 13 13.39 -5.85 10.66
N ILE A 14 13.45 -6.74 11.65
CA ILE A 14 12.29 -7.09 12.51
C ILE A 14 11.68 -5.83 13.14
N LYS A 15 12.52 -4.92 13.64
CA LYS A 15 12.06 -3.65 14.22
C LYS A 15 11.33 -2.78 13.18
N LYS A 16 11.85 -2.66 11.97
CA LYS A 16 11.21 -1.90 10.87
C LYS A 16 9.86 -2.50 10.49
N LEU A 17 9.81 -3.81 10.25
CA LEU A 17 8.57 -4.52 9.89
C LEU A 17 7.53 -4.43 11.01
N SER A 18 7.95 -4.57 12.26
CA SER A 18 7.08 -4.43 13.44
C SER A 18 6.50 -3.02 13.57
N LYS A 19 7.33 -1.99 13.35
CA LYS A 19 6.87 -0.59 13.36
C LYS A 19 5.86 -0.34 12.26
N TYR A 20 6.13 -0.82 11.05
CA TYR A 20 5.22 -0.69 9.91
C TYR A 20 3.89 -1.41 10.17
N ARG A 21 3.93 -2.64 10.68
CA ARG A 21 2.74 -3.39 11.09
C ARG A 21 1.89 -2.61 12.11
N SER A 22 2.51 -2.06 13.15
CA SER A 22 1.80 -1.28 14.17
C SER A 22 1.19 0.00 13.58
N HIS A 23 1.89 0.65 12.65
CA HIS A 23 1.35 1.81 11.94
C HIS A 23 0.12 1.43 11.11
N LEU A 24 0.17 0.35 10.33
CA LEU A 24 -0.98 -0.12 9.55
C LEU A 24 -2.19 -0.43 10.44
N LYS A 25 -1.98 -1.14 11.55
CA LYS A 25 -3.05 -1.48 12.49
C LYS A 25 -3.68 -0.24 13.14
N GLY A 26 -2.88 0.77 13.48
CA GLY A 26 -3.38 1.99 14.14
C GLY A 26 -3.95 3.04 13.18
N ASN A 27 -3.60 2.98 11.89
CA ASN A 27 -4.04 3.97 10.90
C ASN A 27 -5.39 3.60 10.26
N ARG A 28 -5.89 2.37 10.45
CA ARG A 28 -7.13 1.91 9.82
C ARG A 28 -8.33 2.74 10.24
N GLU A 29 -8.52 2.96 11.54
CA GLU A 29 -9.64 3.76 12.05
C GLU A 29 -9.56 5.22 11.55
N ASP A 30 -8.35 5.78 11.49
CA ASP A 30 -8.13 7.14 10.99
C ASP A 30 -8.45 7.26 9.50
N LEU A 31 -8.09 6.25 8.69
CA LEU A 31 -8.42 6.20 7.26
C LEU A 31 -9.93 6.06 7.04
N LEU A 32 -10.59 5.20 7.81
CA LEU A 32 -12.05 5.07 7.78
C LEU A 32 -12.73 6.38 8.16
N LEU A 33 -12.28 7.05 9.21
CA LEU A 33 -12.82 8.35 9.61
C LEU A 33 -12.65 9.41 8.52
N LYS A 34 -11.50 9.44 7.83
CA LYS A 34 -11.28 10.34 6.68
C LYS A 34 -12.23 10.04 5.54
N LEU A 35 -12.46 8.76 5.24
CA LEU A 35 -13.38 8.33 4.18
C LEU A 35 -14.84 8.65 4.56
N THR A 36 -15.25 8.40 5.80
CA THR A 36 -16.56 8.80 6.34
C THR A 36 -16.76 10.30 6.18
N LYS A 37 -15.80 11.12 6.62
CA LYS A 37 -15.88 12.59 6.48
C LYS A 37 -15.95 13.05 5.04
N TYR A 38 -15.34 12.33 4.11
CA TYR A 38 -15.41 12.64 2.68
C TYR A 38 -16.83 12.41 2.14
N TYR A 39 -17.44 11.28 2.45
CA TYR A 39 -18.84 11.02 2.07
C TYR A 39 -19.82 11.95 2.79
N GLU A 40 -19.56 12.27 4.06
CA GLU A 40 -20.34 13.26 4.80
C GLU A 40 -20.18 14.67 4.23
N LYS A 41 -19.04 15.02 3.62
CA LYS A 41 -18.89 16.31 2.93
C LYS A 41 -19.78 16.40 1.70
N ASP A 42 -19.85 15.33 0.92
CA ASP A 42 -20.81 15.19 -0.19
C ASP A 42 -22.26 15.27 0.32
N ASP A 43 -22.55 14.64 1.46
CA ASP A 43 -23.87 14.69 2.09
C ASP A 43 -24.15 16.00 2.84
N SER A 44 -23.14 16.80 3.23
CA SER A 44 -23.27 18.02 4.03
C SER A 44 -23.73 19.26 3.25
N GLU A 45 -24.04 19.08 1.96
CA GLU A 45 -25.07 19.90 1.29
C GLU A 45 -26.49 19.63 1.83
N LYS A 46 -26.67 18.68 2.78
CA LYS A 46 -27.90 18.37 3.51
C LYS A 46 -27.63 18.19 5.02
N GLU A 47 -27.69 19.32 5.73
CA GLU A 47 -27.99 19.55 7.15
C GLU A 47 -27.41 18.63 8.28
N GLN A 48 -26.73 19.33 9.20
CA GLN A 48 -26.70 19.18 10.67
C GLN A 48 -26.34 17.82 11.31
N GLY A 49 -25.03 17.63 11.47
CA GLY A 49 -24.35 17.36 12.74
C GLY A 49 -24.99 16.41 13.77
N ILE A 50 -24.57 15.15 13.74
CA ILE A 50 -24.09 14.30 14.86
C ILE A 50 -23.31 13.15 14.17
N TYR A 51 -22.02 12.99 14.47
CA TYR A 51 -21.16 11.96 13.84
C TYR A 51 -21.44 10.57 14.43
N THR A 52 -22.47 9.91 13.95
CA THR A 52 -22.56 8.45 14.00
C THR A 52 -21.83 7.92 12.77
N VAL A 53 -20.83 7.04 12.96
CA VAL A 53 -20.21 6.30 11.86
C VAL A 53 -21.35 5.50 11.20
N LYS A 54 -21.94 6.05 10.13
CA LYS A 54 -22.99 5.38 9.38
C LYS A 54 -22.39 4.10 8.83
N THR A 55 -22.96 2.98 9.23
CA THR A 55 -22.68 1.65 8.66
C THR A 55 -22.98 1.58 7.16
N ASP A 56 -23.66 2.59 6.62
CA ASP A 56 -23.95 2.78 5.20
C ASP A 56 -22.84 3.56 4.49
N LEU A 57 -21.57 3.32 4.85
CA LEU A 57 -20.46 3.67 3.95
C LEU A 57 -20.80 3.08 2.57
N LYS A 58 -20.58 3.83 1.48
CA LYS A 58 -20.45 3.20 0.17
C LYS A 58 -19.55 2.00 0.37
N ASP A 59 -20.07 0.80 0.08
CA ASP A 59 -19.31 -0.42 0.24
C ASP A 59 -17.94 -0.16 -0.39
N ILE A 60 -16.85 -0.51 0.28
CA ILE A 60 -15.48 -0.34 -0.25
C ILE A 60 -15.33 -1.12 -1.59
N LYS A 61 -16.33 -1.91 -1.97
CA LYS A 61 -16.49 -2.54 -3.28
C LYS A 61 -17.07 -1.62 -4.38
N ASN A 62 -17.75 -0.53 -4.04
CA ASN A 62 -18.47 0.38 -4.96
C ASN A 62 -17.86 1.80 -4.97
N ILE A 63 -16.53 1.88 -5.03
CA ILE A 63 -15.74 3.13 -5.04
C ILE A 63 -15.82 3.81 -6.40
N ASN A 64 -15.85 5.14 -6.40
CA ASN A 64 -15.63 5.90 -7.63
C ASN A 64 -14.12 6.07 -7.90
N TYR A 65 -13.61 5.28 -8.84
CA TYR A 65 -12.18 5.29 -9.20
C TYR A 65 -11.73 6.54 -9.95
N SER A 66 -12.66 7.39 -10.41
CA SER A 66 -12.32 8.69 -11.01
C SER A 66 -11.95 9.75 -9.97
N ASN A 67 -12.15 9.50 -8.66
CA ASN A 67 -11.68 10.38 -7.59
C ASN A 67 -10.38 9.84 -6.93
N PRO A 68 -9.23 10.53 -7.07
CA PRO A 68 -7.97 10.07 -6.51
C PRO A 68 -7.95 9.98 -4.99
N TYR A 69 -8.67 10.86 -4.28
CA TYR A 69 -8.69 10.87 -2.82
C TYR A 69 -9.45 9.68 -2.25
N GLU A 70 -10.67 9.43 -2.76
CA GLU A 70 -11.50 8.28 -2.38
C GLU A 70 -10.79 6.97 -2.69
N THR A 71 -10.25 6.87 -3.91
CA THR A 71 -9.50 5.70 -4.39
C THR A 71 -8.29 5.40 -3.52
N TYR A 72 -7.49 6.43 -3.20
CA TYR A 72 -6.32 6.28 -2.33
C TYR A 72 -6.71 5.81 -0.93
N LEU A 73 -7.70 6.46 -0.29
CA LEU A 73 -8.13 6.08 1.06
C LEU A 73 -8.60 4.62 1.11
N ALA A 74 -9.41 4.21 0.14
CA ALA A 74 -9.92 2.86 0.09
C ALA A 74 -8.82 1.82 -0.15
N ALA A 75 -7.86 2.10 -1.04
CA ALA A 75 -6.70 1.24 -1.25
C ALA A 75 -5.88 1.10 0.04
N GLN A 76 -5.60 2.20 0.74
CA GLN A 76 -4.85 2.18 2.00
C GLN A 76 -5.60 1.42 3.12
N ILE A 77 -6.93 1.50 3.18
CA ILE A 77 -7.74 0.67 4.09
C ILE A 77 -7.53 -0.81 3.78
N LYS A 78 -7.69 -1.22 2.51
CA LYS A 78 -7.47 -2.62 2.09
C LYS A 78 -6.04 -3.10 2.41
N ILE A 79 -5.04 -2.25 2.21
CA ILE A 79 -3.63 -2.53 2.57
C ILE A 79 -3.50 -2.74 4.08
N SER A 80 -4.11 -1.87 4.89
CA SER A 80 -4.07 -1.94 6.35
C SER A 80 -4.73 -3.21 6.91
N GLU A 81 -5.65 -3.82 6.15
CA GLU A 81 -6.31 -5.07 6.50
C GLU A 81 -5.51 -6.30 6.05
N LYS A 82 -4.93 -6.26 4.84
CA LYS A 82 -4.29 -7.42 4.20
C LYS A 82 -2.81 -7.62 4.54
N LEU A 83 -2.04 -6.55 4.75
CA LEU A 83 -0.59 -6.68 5.00
C LEU A 83 -0.19 -7.11 6.43
N PRO A 84 -0.93 -6.81 7.53
CA PRO A 84 -0.48 -7.21 8.86
C PRO A 84 -0.27 -8.71 9.07
N PRO A 85 -1.09 -9.63 8.53
CA PRO A 85 -0.82 -11.07 8.57
C PRO A 85 0.51 -11.46 7.89
N ILE A 86 0.77 -10.93 6.69
CA ILE A 86 2.02 -11.18 5.93
C ILE A 86 3.23 -10.69 6.73
N LEU A 87 3.12 -9.49 7.33
CA LEU A 87 4.17 -8.95 8.19
C LEU A 87 4.45 -9.84 9.40
N ASN A 88 3.42 -10.40 10.04
CA ASN A 88 3.61 -11.31 11.17
C ASN A 88 4.36 -12.57 10.75
N GLU A 89 3.95 -13.18 9.64
CA GLU A 89 4.59 -14.38 9.11
C GLU A 89 6.08 -14.16 8.84
N HIS A 90 6.43 -13.10 8.13
CA HIS A 90 7.82 -12.81 7.76
C HIS A 90 8.66 -12.36 8.96
N ILE A 91 8.07 -11.66 9.95
CA ILE A 91 8.74 -11.40 11.23
C ILE A 91 9.07 -12.72 11.93
N SER A 92 8.13 -13.67 12.00
CA SER A 92 8.36 -14.96 12.63
C SER A 92 9.41 -15.81 11.90
N MET A 93 9.46 -15.75 10.56
CA MET A 93 10.54 -16.36 9.78
C MET A 93 11.91 -15.77 10.16
N LEU A 94 12.01 -14.44 10.25
CA LEU A 94 13.26 -13.79 10.67
C LEU A 94 13.62 -14.15 12.11
N GLU A 95 12.67 -14.22 13.03
CA GLU A 95 12.90 -14.62 14.43
C GLU A 95 13.36 -16.07 14.55
N ALA A 96 12.87 -16.96 13.68
CA ALA A 96 13.28 -18.37 13.61
C ALA A 96 14.70 -18.57 13.04
N GLY A 97 15.33 -17.52 12.53
CA GLY A 97 16.68 -17.57 11.97
C GLY A 97 16.74 -17.92 10.49
N ASN A 98 15.63 -17.81 9.75
CA ASN A 98 15.63 -18.00 8.29
C ASN A 98 16.57 -17.01 7.59
N ASP A 99 17.07 -17.38 6.42
CA ASP A 99 17.94 -16.52 5.62
C ASP A 99 17.28 -15.15 5.35
N ILE A 100 18.04 -14.05 5.55
CA ILE A 100 17.48 -12.69 5.49
C ILE A 100 17.03 -12.38 4.07
N ASP A 101 17.90 -12.62 3.09
CA ASP A 101 17.66 -12.23 1.70
C ASP A 101 16.44 -12.98 1.16
N LYS A 102 16.40 -14.32 1.33
CA LYS A 102 15.23 -15.13 0.92
C LYS A 102 13.94 -14.72 1.61
N THR A 103 14.01 -14.35 2.89
CA THR A 103 12.81 -13.91 3.63
C THR A 103 12.32 -12.56 3.09
N LEU A 104 13.22 -11.66 2.71
CA LEU A 104 12.86 -10.36 2.13
C LEU A 104 12.33 -10.48 0.70
N GLU A 105 12.90 -11.35 -0.13
CA GLU A 105 12.40 -11.65 -1.48
C GLU A 105 10.96 -12.20 -1.43
N SER A 106 10.74 -13.20 -0.56
CA SER A 106 9.40 -13.75 -0.31
C SER A 106 8.43 -12.67 0.21
N PHE A 107 8.90 -11.79 1.10
CA PHE A 107 8.08 -10.71 1.62
C PHE A 107 7.67 -9.72 0.53
N GLU A 108 8.61 -9.32 -0.33
CA GLU A 108 8.34 -8.41 -1.44
C GLU A 108 7.32 -9.00 -2.41
N PHE A 109 7.41 -10.30 -2.71
CA PHE A 109 6.44 -11.02 -3.54
C PHE A 109 5.03 -11.05 -2.96
N GLU A 110 4.88 -11.33 -1.67
CA GLU A 110 3.56 -11.32 -1.02
C GLU A 110 2.98 -9.89 -0.95
N VAL A 111 3.81 -8.87 -0.74
CA VAL A 111 3.39 -7.46 -0.83
C VAL A 111 2.91 -7.14 -2.25
N TYR A 112 3.64 -7.58 -3.27
CA TYR A 112 3.25 -7.41 -4.68
C TYR A 112 1.89 -8.03 -4.96
N LYS A 113 1.65 -9.28 -4.56
CA LYS A 113 0.34 -9.94 -4.76
C LYS A 113 -0.80 -9.16 -4.13
N VAL A 114 -0.62 -8.69 -2.89
CA VAL A 114 -1.65 -7.88 -2.21
C VAL A 114 -1.91 -6.57 -2.94
N LYS A 115 -0.85 -5.85 -3.34
CA LYS A 115 -0.99 -4.59 -4.07
C LYS A 115 -1.65 -4.82 -5.42
N LYS A 116 -1.16 -5.77 -6.23
CA LYS A 116 -1.73 -6.11 -7.54
C LYS A 116 -3.22 -6.43 -7.46
N ASP A 117 -3.65 -7.18 -6.46
CA ASP A 117 -5.07 -7.47 -6.21
C ASP A 117 -5.88 -6.21 -5.85
N ILE A 118 -5.37 -5.37 -4.93
CA ILE A 118 -6.04 -4.13 -4.51
C ILE A 118 -6.17 -3.11 -5.65
N TYR A 119 -5.14 -3.00 -6.49
CA TYR A 119 -5.03 -2.04 -7.59
C TYR A 119 -5.48 -2.63 -8.94
N SER A 120 -6.00 -3.86 -8.96
CA SER A 120 -6.38 -4.60 -10.19
C SER A 120 -7.38 -3.84 -11.05
N ASP A 121 -8.44 -3.30 -10.41
CA ASP A 121 -9.55 -2.61 -11.07
C ASP A 121 -9.28 -1.14 -11.42
N MET A 122 -8.06 -0.63 -11.19
CA MET A 122 -7.70 0.78 -11.43
C MET A 122 -7.20 1.04 -12.86
N ASN A 123 -7.91 0.55 -13.87
CA ASN A 123 -7.50 0.61 -15.28
C ASN A 123 -7.33 2.04 -15.80
N GLU A 124 -8.16 2.99 -15.35
CA GLU A 124 -8.04 4.41 -15.70
C GLU A 124 -6.69 4.98 -15.22
N TRP A 125 -6.31 4.70 -13.97
CA TRP A 125 -5.04 5.15 -13.40
C TRP A 125 -3.83 4.48 -14.04
N LYS A 126 -3.93 3.18 -14.34
CA LYS A 126 -2.88 2.44 -15.08
C LYS A 126 -2.63 3.09 -16.45
N SER A 127 -3.70 3.47 -17.16
CA SER A 127 -3.60 4.12 -18.47
C SER A 127 -3.01 5.53 -18.38
N ILE A 128 -3.26 6.26 -17.29
CA ILE A 128 -2.72 7.62 -17.08
C ILE A 128 -1.19 7.59 -16.98
N ILE A 129 -0.59 6.57 -16.38
CA ILE A 129 0.87 6.48 -16.15
C ILE A 129 1.64 6.59 -17.46
N ASP A 130 1.19 5.90 -18.52
CA ASP A 130 1.86 5.90 -19.82
C ASP A 130 1.78 7.26 -20.55
N HIS A 131 0.99 8.21 -20.02
CA HIS A 131 0.85 9.57 -20.55
C HIS A 131 1.51 10.63 -19.67
N ILE A 132 2.09 10.25 -18.52
CA ILE A 132 2.83 11.18 -17.66
C ILE A 132 4.28 11.25 -18.15
N PRO A 133 4.83 12.45 -18.44
CA PRO A 133 6.22 12.59 -18.82
C PRO A 133 7.19 12.11 -17.74
N ASP A 134 8.34 11.55 -18.13
CA ASP A 134 9.36 11.00 -17.21
C ASP A 134 9.79 11.99 -16.11
N TYR A 135 9.97 13.27 -16.45
CA TYR A 135 10.34 14.29 -15.46
C TYR A 135 9.28 14.43 -14.36
N ARG A 136 8.01 14.23 -14.70
CA ARG A 136 6.90 14.32 -13.74
C ARG A 136 6.78 13.04 -12.93
N LEU A 137 7.02 11.87 -13.52
CA LEU A 137 7.13 10.61 -12.77
C LEU A 137 8.24 10.68 -11.73
N PHE A 138 9.41 11.20 -12.11
CA PHE A 138 10.53 11.43 -11.19
C PHE A 138 10.18 12.39 -10.04
N GLU A 139 9.48 13.49 -10.32
CA GLU A 139 8.99 14.38 -9.25
C GLU A 139 8.01 13.69 -8.30
N ILE A 140 7.13 12.83 -8.84
CA ILE A 140 6.13 12.08 -8.06
C ILE A 140 6.83 11.07 -7.14
N GLU A 141 7.85 10.37 -7.63
CA GLU A 141 8.64 9.42 -6.85
C GLU A 141 9.36 10.10 -5.68
N LEU A 142 9.97 11.27 -5.93
CA LEU A 142 10.71 12.01 -4.92
C LEU A 142 9.81 12.70 -3.88
N ASN A 143 8.68 13.27 -4.30
CA ASN A 143 7.84 14.10 -3.44
C ASN A 143 6.38 14.13 -3.90
N PRO A 144 5.60 13.09 -3.62
CA PRO A 144 4.20 13.03 -4.02
C PRO A 144 3.39 14.15 -3.35
N LYS A 145 2.67 14.94 -4.16
CA LYS A 145 1.95 16.14 -3.71
C LYS A 145 0.52 15.89 -3.28
N GLY A 146 -0.01 14.69 -3.51
CA GLY A 146 -1.38 14.37 -3.16
C GLY A 146 -1.76 12.92 -3.44
N PRO A 147 -3.05 12.58 -3.26
CA PRO A 147 -3.56 11.21 -3.41
C PRO A 147 -3.35 10.63 -4.81
N GLY A 148 -3.45 11.45 -5.86
CA GLY A 148 -3.16 11.02 -7.24
C GLY A 148 -1.71 10.59 -7.41
N ASP A 149 -0.76 11.42 -6.97
CA ASP A 149 0.67 11.10 -6.98
C ASP A 149 0.99 9.85 -6.15
N LEU A 150 0.32 9.68 -5.01
CA LEU A 150 0.48 8.49 -4.16
C LEU A 150 -0.05 7.23 -4.85
N LEU A 151 -1.18 7.30 -5.56
CA LEU A 151 -1.69 6.20 -6.38
C LEU A 151 -0.73 5.86 -7.52
N ILE A 152 -0.21 6.87 -8.22
CA ILE A 152 0.76 6.69 -9.30
C ILE A 152 2.01 5.99 -8.77
N ASN A 153 2.56 6.41 -7.63
CA ASN A 153 3.71 5.74 -7.01
C ASN A 153 3.46 4.25 -6.72
N GLU A 154 2.28 3.92 -6.19
CA GLU A 154 1.95 2.52 -5.89
C GLU A 154 1.83 1.68 -7.17
N LEU A 155 1.26 2.24 -8.23
CA LEU A 155 1.12 1.58 -9.53
C LEU A 155 2.47 1.46 -10.27
N LEU A 156 3.33 2.47 -10.20
CA LEU A 156 4.70 2.41 -10.73
C LEU A 156 5.49 1.29 -10.05
N TRP A 157 5.42 1.22 -8.73
CA TRP A 157 6.09 0.15 -7.98
C TRP A 157 5.62 -1.25 -8.41
N ILE A 158 4.32 -1.42 -8.69
CA ILE A 158 3.78 -2.69 -9.21
C ILE A 158 4.36 -2.98 -10.62
N LYS A 159 4.38 -1.97 -11.50
CA LYS A 159 4.91 -2.10 -12.87
C LYS A 159 6.41 -2.45 -12.86
N GLU A 160 7.21 -1.75 -12.07
CA GLU A 160 8.64 -2.02 -11.89
C GLU A 160 8.90 -3.41 -11.32
N TYR A 161 8.06 -3.87 -10.38
CA TYR A 161 8.14 -5.23 -9.88
C TYR A 161 7.90 -6.25 -11.01
N GLU A 162 6.86 -6.05 -11.83
CA GLU A 162 6.55 -6.91 -12.98
C GLU A 162 7.68 -6.94 -14.01
N GLU A 163 8.23 -5.78 -14.36
CA GLU A 163 9.34 -5.66 -15.32
C GLU A 163 10.61 -6.38 -14.82
N ARG A 164 10.92 -6.32 -13.52
CA ARG A 164 12.06 -7.07 -12.94
C ARG A 164 11.84 -8.58 -13.00
N PHE A 165 10.59 -9.04 -12.84
CA PHE A 165 10.24 -10.45 -12.94
C PHE A 165 10.28 -10.97 -14.38
N GLU A 166 9.79 -10.17 -15.32
CA GLU A 166 9.83 -10.51 -16.75
C GLU A 166 11.28 -10.57 -17.26
N ASN A 167 12.10 -9.57 -16.94
CA ASN A 167 13.52 -9.55 -17.33
C ASN A 167 14.38 -10.57 -16.58
N GLY A 168 14.01 -10.95 -15.35
CA GLY A 168 14.69 -12.00 -14.59
C GLY A 168 14.40 -13.42 -15.09
N SER A 169 13.37 -13.59 -15.92
CA SER A 169 13.00 -14.88 -16.53
C SER A 169 13.66 -15.17 -17.88
N GLU A 170 14.41 -14.20 -18.45
CA GLU A 170 15.20 -14.39 -19.66
C GLU A 170 16.64 -14.91 -19.38
N ASP A 171 17.06 -14.96 -18.11
CA ASP A 171 18.40 -15.36 -17.67
C ASP A 171 18.47 -16.75 -16.98
N GLU A 172 17.39 -17.56 -17.05
CA GLU A 172 17.38 -18.99 -16.65
C GLU A 172 17.27 -19.94 -17.86
#